data_AF-A0A257M070-F1
#
_entry.id   AF-A0A257M070-F1
#
_cell.length_a   1.000
_cell.length_b   1.000
_cell.length_c   1.000
_cell.angle_alpha   90.00
_cell.angle_beta   90.00
_cell.angle_gamma   90.00
#
_symmetry.space_group_name_H-M   'P 1'
#
loop_
_entity.id
_entity.type
_entity.pdbx_description
1 polymer ?
#
loop_
_entity_poly.entity_id
_entity_poly.type
_entity_poly.pdbx_seq_one_letter_code
_entity_poly.pdbx_strand_id
1 'polypeptide(L)'
;LLRMVAGLEEISGGEISIGGRVTEPGPLIKNPLRFAARMYFPTPYPHDLPGAKPDDKKTAKAFEEKIKNDLIELKWTDGKKKKLTFGENVDTSSVDVNGPGSAAAEIEVSVCPGKSFLLTNSGNAVMKLSSAQPAPLYRGFSFYWSTDPVKNQDGKARISIELK
;
A
#
# COMPACT_ATOMS: atom_id res chain seq x y z
N LEU A 1 2.30 -30.37 9.48
CA LEU A 1 1.11 -29.64 8.97
C LEU A 1 1.29 -28.17 9.38
N LEU A 2 1.29 -27.23 8.45
CA LEU A 2 1.31 -25.80 8.77
C LEU A 2 -0.09 -25.43 9.28
N ARG A 3 -0.21 -24.87 10.48
CA ARG A 3 -1.48 -24.30 10.96
C ARG A 3 -1.36 -22.79 11.06
N MET A 4 -2.26 -22.10 10.36
CA MET A 4 -2.39 -20.65 10.39
C MET A 4 -3.78 -20.30 10.92
N VAL A 5 -3.84 -19.28 11.76
CA VAL A 5 -5.09 -18.56 12.03
C VAL A 5 -5.02 -17.29 11.19
N ALA A 6 -5.55 -17.35 9.97
CA ALA A 6 -5.84 -16.17 9.17
C ALA A 6 -7.20 -15.65 9.63
N GLY A 7 -7.20 -14.54 10.36
CA GLY A 7 -8.42 -13.85 10.75
C GLY A 7 -8.77 -12.84 9.66
N LEU A 8 -9.49 -13.27 8.64
CA LEU A 8 -10.38 -12.36 7.93
C LEU A 8 -11.70 -12.42 8.68
N GLU A 9 -12.16 -11.31 9.25
CA GLU A 9 -13.58 -11.04 9.52
C GLU A 9 -13.74 -9.74 10.30
N GLU A 10 -13.82 -8.64 9.57
CA GLU A 10 -14.96 -7.74 9.69
C GLU A 10 -15.09 -6.98 8.37
N ILE A 11 -16.20 -7.17 7.65
CA ILE A 11 -16.69 -6.17 6.71
C ILE A 11 -17.77 -5.43 7.48
N SER A 12 -17.40 -4.35 8.13
CA SER A 12 -18.29 -3.54 8.94
C SER A 12 -18.17 -2.10 8.50
N GLY A 13 -19.31 -1.47 8.21
CA GLY A 13 -19.35 -0.05 7.84
C GLY A 13 -18.58 0.34 6.58
N GLY A 14 -18.17 -0.59 5.71
CA GLY A 14 -17.37 -0.30 4.51
C GLY A 14 -15.85 -0.43 4.68
N GLU A 15 -15.38 -0.89 5.84
CA GLU A 15 -13.98 -1.24 6.09
C GLU A 15 -13.73 -2.73 5.84
N ILE A 16 -12.57 -3.05 5.26
CA ILE A 16 -12.03 -4.41 5.17
C ILE A 16 -10.79 -4.50 6.05
N SER A 17 -10.81 -5.37 7.07
CA SER A 17 -9.66 -5.58 7.96
C SER A 17 -9.06 -6.99 7.78
N ILE A 18 -7.74 -7.08 7.64
CA ILE A 18 -6.99 -8.32 7.39
C ILE A 18 -5.89 -8.47 8.44
N GLY A 19 -5.74 -9.64 9.04
CA GLY A 19 -4.55 -9.96 9.83
C GLY A 19 -4.54 -11.38 10.40
N GLY A 20 -3.52 -11.67 11.20
CA GLY A 20 -3.37 -13.00 11.78
C GLY A 20 -1.97 -13.28 12.31
N ARG A 21 -1.77 -14.52 12.73
CA ARG A 21 -0.47 -15.06 13.14
C ARG A 21 -0.34 -16.52 12.76
N VAL A 22 0.90 -16.96 12.60
CA VAL A 22 1.22 -18.38 12.44
C VAL A 22 1.29 -19.01 13.82
N THR A 23 0.51 -20.06 14.06
CA THR A 23 0.43 -20.74 15.36
C THR A 23 1.33 -21.97 15.43
N GLU A 24 1.51 -22.67 14.30
CA GLU A 24 2.35 -23.87 14.21
C GLU A 24 3.12 -23.87 12.88
N PRO A 25 4.36 -23.35 12.84
CA PRO A 25 5.17 -23.29 11.61
C PRO A 25 5.65 -24.67 11.13
N GLY A 26 5.52 -25.72 11.95
CA GLY A 26 6.02 -27.06 11.66
C GLY A 26 7.51 -27.24 12.00
N PRO A 27 7.99 -28.48 12.12
CA PRO A 27 9.29 -28.79 12.72
C PRO A 27 10.52 -28.43 11.86
N LEU A 28 10.34 -28.18 10.56
CA LEU A 28 11.43 -27.90 9.61
C LEU A 28 11.69 -26.40 9.41
N ILE A 29 10.88 -25.54 10.01
CA ILE A 29 11.01 -24.09 9.88
C ILE A 29 11.90 -23.56 11.00
N LYS A 30 13.11 -23.11 10.65
CA LYS A 30 14.07 -22.53 11.61
C LYS A 30 13.83 -21.05 11.92
N ASN A 31 13.16 -20.31 11.01
CA ASN A 31 12.87 -18.89 11.15
C ASN A 31 11.37 -18.66 11.43
N PRO A 32 10.99 -17.74 12.33
CA PRO A 32 9.58 -17.49 12.60
C PRO A 32 8.87 -17.04 11.32
N LEU A 33 7.84 -17.79 10.92
CA LEU A 33 6.97 -17.39 9.82
C LEU A 33 6.15 -16.17 10.26
N ARG A 34 6.07 -15.19 9.38
CA ARG A 34 5.26 -13.98 9.56
C ARG A 34 4.05 -14.03 8.65
N PHE A 35 2.92 -13.59 9.17
CA PHE A 35 1.76 -13.29 8.35
C PHE A 35 2.03 -11.99 7.60
N ALA A 36 1.75 -11.97 6.30
CA ALA A 36 1.99 -10.83 5.44
C ALA A 36 0.90 -10.72 4.37
N ALA A 37 0.58 -9.49 3.98
CA ALA A 37 -0.35 -9.17 2.92
C ALA A 37 0.30 -8.21 1.94
N ARG A 38 -0.05 -8.36 0.66
CA ARG A 38 0.32 -7.42 -0.39
C ARG A 38 -0.96 -6.88 -1.01
N MET A 39 -1.15 -5.57 -0.91
CA MET A 39 -2.24 -4.86 -1.57
C MET A 39 -1.69 -4.27 -2.86
N TYR A 40 -2.27 -4.64 -4.00
CA TYR A 40 -1.84 -4.16 -5.31
C TYR A 40 -2.84 -3.12 -5.83
N PHE A 41 -2.32 -1.94 -6.18
CA PHE A 41 -3.06 -0.87 -6.83
C PHE A 41 -2.62 -0.86 -8.30
N PRO A 42 -3.46 -1.33 -9.23
CA PRO A 42 -3.14 -1.30 -10.65
C PRO A 42 -3.09 0.14 -11.17
N THR A 43 -2.67 0.32 -12.42
CA THR A 43 -2.78 1.63 -13.08
C THR A 43 -4.24 2.09 -13.09
N PRO A 44 -4.55 3.30 -12.58
CA PRO A 44 -5.91 3.85 -12.65
C PRO A 44 -6.26 4.35 -14.06
N TYR A 45 -5.27 4.51 -14.95
CA TYR A 45 -5.44 5.11 -16.29
C TYR A 45 -4.94 4.20 -17.42
N PRO A 46 -5.42 2.95 -17.55
CA PRO A 46 -4.86 1.99 -18.51
C PRO A 46 -4.95 2.45 -19.98
N HIS A 47 -5.89 3.33 -20.31
CA HIS A 47 -6.15 3.81 -21.67
C HIS A 47 -5.57 5.18 -21.99
N ASP A 48 -5.04 5.89 -20.99
CA ASP A 48 -4.56 7.27 -21.13
C ASP A 48 -3.04 7.39 -20.95
N LEU A 49 -2.33 6.26 -20.83
CA LEU A 49 -0.89 6.26 -20.60
C LEU A 49 -0.13 6.99 -21.74
N PRO A 50 0.85 7.85 -21.39
CA PRO A 50 1.74 8.47 -22.37
C PRO A 50 2.47 7.41 -23.21
N GLY A 51 2.58 7.66 -24.52
CA GLY A 51 3.19 6.72 -25.47
C GLY A 51 2.23 5.66 -26.05
N ALA A 52 0.95 5.63 -25.65
CA ALA A 52 -0.05 4.77 -26.28
C ALA A 52 -0.52 5.26 -27.67
N LYS A 53 -0.22 6.52 -28.03
CA LYS A 53 -0.58 7.13 -29.32
C LYS A 53 0.57 7.99 -29.86
N PRO A 54 0.76 8.08 -31.19
CA PRO A 54 1.89 8.75 -31.83
C PRO A 54 1.90 10.30 -31.78
N ASP A 55 0.94 10.95 -31.11
CA ASP A 55 0.90 12.42 -30.98
C ASP A 55 1.30 12.87 -29.56
N ASP A 56 2.61 12.93 -29.35
CA ASP A 56 3.27 12.72 -28.05
C ASP A 56 3.24 13.92 -27.08
N LYS A 57 3.08 15.16 -27.58
CA LYS A 57 3.15 16.37 -26.72
C LYS A 57 1.83 16.83 -26.15
N LYS A 58 0.76 16.85 -26.95
CA LYS A 58 -0.56 17.33 -26.49
C LYS A 58 -1.23 16.30 -25.57
N THR A 59 -1.05 15.02 -25.88
CA THR A 59 -1.55 13.91 -25.08
C THR A 59 -0.82 13.78 -23.75
N ALA A 60 0.51 13.94 -23.72
CA ALA A 60 1.29 13.97 -22.48
C ALA A 60 0.84 15.09 -21.54
N LYS A 61 0.71 16.33 -22.04
CA LYS A 61 0.22 17.46 -21.22
C LYS A 61 -1.20 17.23 -20.68
N ALA A 62 -2.10 16.70 -21.51
CA ALA A 62 -3.46 16.39 -21.06
C ALA A 62 -3.46 15.31 -19.95
N PHE A 63 -2.55 14.34 -20.03
CA PHE A 63 -2.38 13.32 -19.01
C PHE A 63 -1.78 13.89 -17.72
N GLU A 64 -0.74 14.72 -17.81
CA GLU A 64 -0.15 15.43 -16.66
C GLU A 64 -1.21 16.25 -15.91
N GLU A 65 -2.03 17.00 -16.63
CA GLU A 65 -3.14 17.76 -16.04
C GLU A 65 -4.21 16.88 -15.40
N LYS A 66 -4.44 15.68 -15.94
CA LYS A 66 -5.40 14.72 -15.42
C LYS A 66 -4.97 14.14 -14.07
N ILE A 67 -3.67 13.87 -13.91
CA ILE A 67 -3.12 13.23 -12.70
C ILE A 67 -2.55 14.23 -11.67
N LYS A 68 -2.60 15.53 -11.94
CA LYS A 68 -1.91 16.56 -11.13
C LYS A 68 -2.34 16.59 -9.66
N ASN A 69 -3.57 16.14 -9.38
CA ASN A 69 -4.12 16.08 -8.03
C ASN A 69 -4.05 14.68 -7.42
N ASP A 70 -3.58 13.69 -8.17
CA ASP A 70 -3.45 12.32 -7.67
C ASP A 70 -2.24 12.24 -6.75
N LEU A 71 -2.46 11.72 -5.55
CA LEU A 71 -1.45 11.68 -4.51
C LEU A 71 -1.59 10.47 -3.59
N ILE A 72 -0.48 10.15 -2.94
CA ILE A 72 -0.43 9.30 -1.75
C ILE A 72 0.09 10.15 -0.60
N GLU A 73 -0.70 10.33 0.46
CA GLU A 73 -0.21 10.83 1.73
C GLU A 73 0.15 9.66 2.65
N LEU A 74 1.44 9.49 2.91
CA LEU A 74 1.96 8.53 3.89
C LEU A 74 2.05 9.20 5.25
N LYS A 75 1.51 8.55 6.29
CA LYS A 75 1.77 8.89 7.68
C LYS A 75 2.65 7.80 8.30
N TRP A 76 3.87 8.16 8.67
CA TRP A 76 4.83 7.24 9.27
C TRP A 76 4.51 6.93 10.73
N THR A 77 5.11 5.85 11.23
CA THR A 77 4.98 5.41 12.63
C THR A 77 5.60 6.39 13.64
N ASP A 78 6.52 7.26 13.21
CA ASP A 78 7.05 8.37 14.02
C ASP A 78 6.17 9.63 13.97
N GLY A 79 5.02 9.58 13.28
CA GLY A 79 4.07 10.68 13.15
C GLY A 79 4.38 11.65 11.99
N LYS A 80 5.53 11.53 11.32
CA LYS A 80 5.84 12.35 10.15
C LYS A 80 4.94 11.99 8.97
N LYS A 81 4.81 12.94 8.05
CA LYS A 81 4.02 12.79 6.83
C LYS A 81 4.88 12.99 5.60
N LYS A 82 4.55 12.27 4.53
CA LYS A 82 5.16 12.41 3.21
C LYS A 82 4.07 12.37 2.15
N LYS A 83 4.02 13.39 1.29
CA LYS A 83 3.16 13.39 0.11
C LYS A 83 3.96 12.93 -1.10
N LEU A 84 3.37 12.05 -1.89
CA LEU A 84 3.92 11.54 -3.14
C LEU A 84 2.93 11.85 -4.25
N THR A 85 3.38 12.52 -5.31
CA THR A 85 2.55 12.81 -6.47
C THR A 85 2.66 11.69 -7.50
N PHE A 86 1.64 11.53 -8.35
CA PHE A 86 1.64 10.41 -9.30
C PHE A 86 2.58 10.63 -10.50
N GLY A 87 2.89 11.87 -10.85
CA GLY A 87 3.72 12.22 -12.01
C GLY A 87 5.22 12.03 -11.80
N GLU A 88 5.69 12.07 -10.56
CA GLU A 88 7.11 11.96 -10.24
C GLU A 88 7.56 10.51 -10.10
N ASN A 89 8.82 10.23 -10.47
CA ASN A 89 9.43 8.94 -10.21
C ASN A 89 9.63 8.76 -8.71
N VAL A 90 9.01 7.73 -8.13
CA VAL A 90 9.13 7.41 -6.70
C VAL A 90 10.07 6.23 -6.51
N ASP A 91 11.19 6.45 -5.83
CA ASP A 91 12.05 5.37 -5.34
C ASP A 91 11.52 4.81 -4.02
N THR A 92 10.76 3.72 -4.11
CA THR A 92 10.18 3.03 -2.94
C THR A 92 11.22 2.30 -2.09
N SER A 93 12.47 2.17 -2.54
CA SER A 93 13.55 1.63 -1.70
C SER A 93 14.16 2.68 -0.77
N SER A 94 13.92 3.97 -1.05
CA SER A 94 14.50 5.07 -0.30
C SER A 94 13.93 5.20 1.12
N VAL A 95 14.79 5.64 2.05
CA VAL A 95 14.37 5.97 3.42
C VAL A 95 13.46 7.19 3.48
N ASP A 96 13.52 8.06 2.47
CA ASP A 96 12.66 9.25 2.33
C ASP A 96 11.21 8.90 1.98
N VAL A 97 10.97 7.73 1.38
CA VAL A 97 9.60 7.24 1.10
C VAL A 97 9.10 6.34 2.22
N ASN A 98 9.90 5.34 2.60
CA ASN A 98 9.42 4.29 3.51
C ASN A 98 9.80 4.49 4.97
N GLY A 99 10.78 5.33 5.30
CA GLY A 99 11.18 5.68 6.66
C GLY A 99 11.20 4.49 7.63
N PRO A 100 10.62 4.64 8.84
CA PRO A 100 10.43 3.53 9.78
C PRO A 100 9.28 2.57 9.41
N GLY A 101 8.50 2.88 8.36
CA GLY A 101 7.25 2.23 8.00
C GLY A 101 6.05 3.15 8.23
N SER A 102 5.00 2.92 7.44
CA SER A 102 3.77 3.70 7.47
C SER A 102 2.78 3.16 8.51
N ALA A 103 2.20 4.06 9.30
CA ALA A 103 1.04 3.80 10.14
C ALA A 103 -0.27 3.95 9.35
N ALA A 104 -0.30 4.86 8.38
CA ALA A 104 -1.42 5.01 7.46
C ALA A 104 -0.96 5.47 6.08
N ALA A 105 -1.77 5.20 5.07
CA ALA A 105 -1.64 5.77 3.74
C ALA A 105 -3.01 6.17 3.21
N GLU A 106 -3.14 7.41 2.75
CA GLU A 106 -4.34 7.90 2.07
C GLU A 106 -4.02 8.08 0.59
N ILE A 107 -4.86 7.53 -0.28
CA ILE A 107 -4.65 7.49 -1.72
C ILE A 107 -5.83 8.19 -2.37
N GLU A 108 -5.54 9.30 -3.05
CA GLU A 108 -6.50 10.08 -3.82
C GLU A 108 -6.17 9.93 -5.30
N VAL A 109 -7.17 9.54 -6.08
CA VAL A 109 -7.05 9.38 -7.53
C VAL A 109 -8.22 10.04 -8.23
N SER A 110 -7.95 10.82 -9.28
CA SER A 110 -8.95 11.63 -9.97
C SER A 110 -10.02 10.79 -10.70
N VAL A 111 -9.77 9.49 -10.93
CA VAL A 111 -10.80 8.55 -11.41
C VAL A 111 -11.92 8.27 -10.39
N CYS A 112 -11.67 8.56 -9.11
CA CYS A 112 -12.63 8.42 -8.02
C CYS A 112 -12.81 9.77 -7.30
N PRO A 113 -13.43 10.78 -7.97
CA PRO A 113 -13.47 12.13 -7.43
C PRO A 113 -14.25 12.19 -6.12
N GLY A 114 -13.68 12.90 -5.13
CA GLY A 114 -14.26 13.04 -3.80
C GLY A 114 -14.20 11.77 -2.95
N LYS A 115 -13.43 10.77 -3.38
CA LYS A 115 -13.17 9.54 -2.63
C LYS A 115 -11.69 9.30 -2.40
N SER A 116 -11.33 8.74 -1.26
CA SER A 116 -9.96 8.31 -0.96
C SER A 116 -9.92 6.88 -0.43
N PHE A 117 -8.89 6.13 -0.79
CA PHE A 117 -8.60 4.86 -0.14
C PHE A 117 -7.75 5.13 1.09
N LEU A 118 -8.22 4.76 2.28
CA LEU A 118 -7.45 4.81 3.51
C LEU A 118 -6.97 3.41 3.87
N LEU A 119 -5.65 3.28 3.97
CA LEU A 119 -4.97 2.12 4.55
C LEU A 119 -4.52 2.45 5.96
N THR A 120 -4.88 1.63 6.94
CA THR A 120 -4.48 1.83 8.34
C THR A 120 -3.80 0.58 8.91
N ASN A 121 -2.56 0.75 9.35
CA ASN A 121 -1.76 -0.29 9.99
C ASN A 121 -1.88 -0.19 11.51
N SER A 122 -2.42 -1.24 12.14
CA SER A 122 -2.38 -1.33 13.61
C SER A 122 -0.97 -1.68 14.12
N GLY A 123 -0.69 -1.41 15.39
CA GLY A 123 0.63 -1.65 15.99
C GLY A 123 1.15 -3.09 15.84
N ASN A 124 2.47 -3.28 16.06
CA ASN A 124 3.19 -4.55 15.91
C ASN A 124 3.26 -5.13 14.48
N ALA A 125 2.98 -4.30 13.48
CA ALA A 125 3.19 -4.60 12.07
C ALA A 125 3.82 -3.40 11.35
N VAL A 126 4.38 -3.67 10.17
CA VAL A 126 5.02 -2.69 9.30
C VAL A 126 4.30 -2.67 7.97
N MET A 127 3.93 -1.48 7.49
CA MET A 127 3.44 -1.22 6.14
C MET A 127 4.46 -0.41 5.35
N LYS A 128 4.77 -0.82 4.11
CA LYS A 128 5.69 -0.13 3.21
C LYS A 128 5.12 -0.04 1.80
N LEU A 129 5.31 1.11 1.15
CA LEU A 129 5.06 1.27 -0.27
C LEU A 129 6.11 0.48 -1.06
N SER A 130 5.74 -0.11 -2.18
CA SER A 130 6.62 -0.97 -2.98
C SER A 130 6.30 -0.85 -4.47
N SER A 131 7.35 -0.75 -5.27
CA SER A 131 7.37 -0.85 -6.72
C SER A 131 8.58 -1.70 -7.15
N ALA A 132 8.55 -2.26 -8.37
CA ALA A 132 9.67 -3.05 -8.88
C ALA A 132 10.92 -2.21 -9.18
N GLN A 133 10.72 -0.95 -9.57
CA GLN A 133 11.75 0.03 -9.88
C GLN A 133 11.22 1.44 -9.59
N PRO A 134 12.09 2.46 -9.46
CA PRO A 134 11.66 3.85 -9.42
C PRO A 134 10.82 4.17 -10.66
N ALA A 135 9.59 4.59 -10.44
CA ALA A 135 8.63 4.83 -11.51
C ALA A 135 7.52 5.77 -11.02
N PRO A 136 6.77 6.39 -11.94
CA PRO A 136 5.59 7.17 -11.58
C PRO A 136 4.49 6.26 -11.02
N LEU A 137 3.78 6.74 -9.98
CA LEU A 137 2.77 5.95 -9.29
C LEU A 137 1.53 5.66 -10.17
N TYR A 138 1.28 6.45 -11.21
CA TYR A 138 0.20 6.16 -12.17
C TYR A 138 0.39 4.84 -12.93
N ARG A 139 1.60 4.24 -12.90
CA ARG A 139 1.87 2.91 -13.47
C ARG A 139 1.45 1.76 -12.55
N GLY A 140 0.95 2.07 -11.35
CA GLY A 140 0.57 1.11 -10.33
C GLY A 140 1.68 0.86 -9.32
N PHE A 141 1.27 0.44 -8.13
CA PHE A 141 2.14 0.25 -6.97
C PHE A 141 1.57 -0.82 -6.03
N SER A 142 2.28 -1.14 -4.96
CA SER A 142 1.78 -2.03 -3.91
C SER A 142 2.07 -1.48 -2.52
N PHE A 143 1.22 -1.84 -1.56
CA PHE A 143 1.59 -1.79 -0.15
C PHE A 143 1.90 -3.20 0.33
N TYR A 144 3.09 -3.38 0.88
CA TYR A 144 3.48 -4.60 1.59
C TYR A 144 3.27 -4.38 3.08
N TRP A 145 2.49 -5.26 3.69
CA TRP A 145 2.21 -5.25 5.12
C TRP A 145 2.64 -6.59 5.73
N SER A 146 3.31 -6.55 6.89
CA SER A 146 3.67 -7.77 7.60
C SER A 146 3.77 -7.56 9.10
N THR A 147 3.40 -8.59 9.85
CA THR A 147 3.49 -8.60 11.32
C THR A 147 4.90 -8.90 11.79
N ASP A 148 5.31 -8.31 12.91
CA ASP A 148 6.47 -8.76 13.67
C ASP A 148 6.07 -9.97 14.52
N PRO A 149 6.60 -11.18 14.25
CA PRO A 149 6.17 -12.39 14.96
C PRO A 149 6.54 -12.39 16.45
N VAL A 150 7.53 -11.59 16.86
CA VAL A 150 7.93 -11.46 18.26
C VAL A 150 7.01 -10.50 19.00
N LYS A 151 6.55 -9.43 18.34
CA LYS A 151 5.68 -8.41 18.95
C LYS A 151 4.18 -8.71 18.81
N ASN A 152 3.78 -9.48 17.80
CA ASN A 152 2.38 -9.83 17.49
C ASN A 152 2.02 -11.25 17.97
N GLN A 153 2.41 -11.60 19.20
CA GLN A 153 2.15 -12.94 19.75
C GLN A 153 0.66 -13.24 19.96
N ASP A 154 -0.13 -12.20 20.26
CA ASP A 154 -1.59 -12.31 20.42
C ASP A 154 -2.35 -12.30 19.08
N GLY A 155 -1.66 -11.99 17.97
CA GLY A 155 -2.23 -12.03 16.63
C GLY A 155 -3.23 -10.92 16.37
N LYS A 156 -3.16 -9.79 17.08
CA LYS A 156 -4.10 -8.66 16.94
C LYS A 156 -3.72 -7.66 15.86
N ALA A 157 -2.49 -7.70 15.33
CA ALA A 157 -2.12 -6.80 14.25
C ALA A 157 -3.02 -7.01 13.01
N ARG A 158 -3.61 -5.92 12.52
CA ARG A 158 -4.44 -5.79 11.33
C ARG A 158 -3.90 -4.70 10.40
N ILE A 159 -4.20 -4.88 9.12
CA ILE A 159 -4.27 -3.81 8.13
C ILE A 159 -5.75 -3.60 7.78
N SER A 160 -6.18 -2.35 7.79
CA SER A 160 -7.54 -1.95 7.41
C SER A 160 -7.52 -1.20 6.08
N ILE A 161 -8.54 -1.40 5.26
CA ILE A 161 -8.76 -0.75 3.97
C ILE A 161 -10.17 -0.16 4.00
N GLU A 162 -10.29 1.15 3.79
CA GLU A 162 -11.56 1.88 3.78
C GLU A 162 -11.63 2.75 2.52
N LEU A 163 -12.83 2.90 1.94
CA LEU A 163 -13.12 3.91 0.94
C LEU A 163 -13.89 5.05 1.63
N LYS A 164 -13.27 6.22 1.77
CA LYS A 164 -13.89 7.43 2.31
C LYS A 164 -14.57 8.22 1.21
#